data_AF-A0A966H203-F1
#
_entry.id   AF-A0A966H203-F1
#
_cell.length_a   1.000
_cell.length_b   1.000
_cell.length_c   1.000
_cell.angle_alpha   90.00
_cell.angle_beta   90.00
_cell.angle_gamma   90.00
#
_symmetry.space_group_name_H-M   'P 1'
#
loop_
_entity.id
_entity.type
_entity.pdbx_description
1 polymer ?
#
loop_
_entity_poly.entity_id
_entity_poly.type
_entity_poly.pdbx_seq_one_letter_code
_entity_poly.pdbx_strand_id
1 'polypeptide(L)'
;MVATSFSALFKGYPFEPVVPFNRNTQRLCRMDFTETNSRLTAEMIMDIQAFSAYVEAEISAAGAVYGIGGYNEHRTLYSRSAVFNGSADAAEPRRLHLGIDIWGAAGTPVSAPMKGTVHSFAFNDQYGDYGATIILEHTWEDLHFHSLYGHLSLRDLHGLYAGKPVSAGEVIAHFGESNENGYWPPHLHFQLIRDMQELKGDYPGVCRYSERKQYLENCPDPAFMLSAHLGNW
;
A
#
# COMPACT_ATOMS: atom_id res chain seq x y z
N MET A 1 22.57 -19.07 -13.74
CA MET A 1 22.82 -17.76 -13.08
C MET A 1 21.67 -17.54 -12.11
N VAL A 2 21.95 -17.31 -10.83
CA VAL A 2 20.91 -16.93 -9.86
C VAL A 2 20.49 -15.51 -10.23
N ALA A 3 19.21 -15.31 -10.55
CA ALA A 3 18.69 -13.97 -10.81
C ALA A 3 18.88 -13.13 -9.54
N THR A 4 19.52 -11.96 -9.67
CA THR A 4 19.67 -11.00 -8.58
C THR A 4 18.27 -10.56 -8.12
N SER A 5 17.98 -10.64 -6.82
CA SER A 5 16.68 -10.19 -6.29
C SER A 5 16.51 -8.69 -6.53
N PHE A 6 15.27 -8.22 -6.70
CA PHE A 6 15.00 -6.80 -6.92
C PHE A 6 15.62 -5.90 -5.85
N SER A 7 15.46 -6.29 -4.58
CA SER A 7 16.03 -5.58 -3.42
C SER A 7 17.56 -5.49 -3.45
N ALA A 8 18.26 -6.48 -4.02
CA ALA A 8 19.71 -6.50 -4.07
C ALA A 8 20.28 -5.43 -5.02
N LEU A 9 19.48 -4.93 -5.98
CA LEU A 9 19.85 -3.82 -6.88
C LEU A 9 19.99 -2.49 -6.14
N PHE A 10 19.41 -2.36 -4.94
CA PHE A 10 19.39 -1.13 -4.14
C PHE A 10 20.28 -1.22 -2.91
N LYS A 11 21.24 -2.15 -2.89
CA LYS A 11 22.13 -2.33 -1.74
C LYS A 11 22.91 -1.04 -1.44
N GLY A 12 22.65 -0.45 -0.29
CA GLY A 12 23.29 0.80 0.16
C GLY A 12 22.62 2.08 -0.36
N TYR A 13 21.49 1.98 -1.07
CA TYR A 13 20.71 3.16 -1.45
C TYR A 13 20.09 3.81 -0.19
N PRO A 14 20.25 5.13 0.00
CA PRO A 14 19.69 5.83 1.15
C PRO A 14 18.24 6.25 0.87
N PHE A 15 17.30 5.30 1.02
CA PHE A 15 15.87 5.64 0.92
C PHE A 15 15.47 6.66 1.99
N GLU A 16 14.53 7.53 1.67
CA GLU A 16 13.88 8.43 2.63
C GLU A 16 12.67 7.75 3.30
N PRO A 17 12.24 8.18 4.50
CA PRO A 17 11.07 7.60 5.16
C PRO A 17 9.79 7.83 4.36
N VAL A 18 8.98 6.78 4.16
CA VAL A 18 7.66 6.91 3.51
C VAL A 18 6.64 7.57 4.45
N VAL A 19 6.73 7.29 5.75
CA VAL A 19 5.93 7.94 6.80
C VAL A 19 6.83 8.45 7.92
N PRO A 20 6.45 9.52 8.66
CA PRO A 20 7.20 9.99 9.80
C PRO A 20 7.25 8.92 10.90
N PHE A 21 8.45 8.42 11.21
CA PHE A 21 8.65 7.42 12.25
C PHE A 21 10.04 7.53 12.88
N ASN A 22 10.09 7.48 14.21
CA ASN A 22 11.32 7.47 15.00
C ASN A 22 11.45 6.14 15.73
N ARG A 23 12.23 5.21 15.16
CA ARG A 23 12.47 3.87 15.69
C ARG A 23 13.05 3.81 17.11
N ASN A 24 13.61 4.91 17.62
CA ASN A 24 14.17 4.94 18.97
C ASN A 24 13.09 5.21 20.04
N THR A 25 11.93 5.73 19.65
CA THR A 25 10.88 6.20 20.57
C THR A 25 9.50 5.67 20.25
N GLN A 26 9.28 5.19 19.03
CA GLN A 26 8.00 4.73 18.52
C GLN A 26 8.05 3.25 18.17
N ARG A 27 6.88 2.61 18.14
CA ARG A 27 6.70 1.18 17.86
C ARG A 27 5.75 0.97 16.69
N LEU A 28 5.90 -0.19 16.04
CA LEU A 28 4.99 -0.68 15.02
C LEU A 28 4.21 -1.87 15.56
N CYS A 29 2.96 -2.01 15.14
CA CYS A 29 2.12 -3.16 15.39
C CYS A 29 2.03 -3.99 14.11
N ARG A 30 2.44 -5.26 14.14
CA ARG A 30 2.27 -6.12 12.97
C ARG A 30 0.81 -6.54 12.87
N MET A 31 0.19 -6.25 11.74
CA MET A 31 -1.21 -6.59 11.50
C MET A 31 -1.30 -7.96 10.82
N ASP A 32 -2.32 -8.74 11.20
CA ASP A 32 -2.68 -10.02 10.57
C ASP A 32 -4.12 -9.91 10.09
N PHE A 33 -4.31 -9.98 8.77
CA PHE A 33 -5.63 -9.95 8.12
C PHE A 33 -5.94 -11.26 7.39
N THR A 34 -5.19 -12.31 7.69
CA THR A 34 -5.44 -13.65 7.17
C THR A 34 -6.62 -14.30 7.88
N GLU A 35 -7.04 -15.47 7.37
CA GLU A 35 -8.09 -16.29 8.01
C GLU A 35 -7.70 -16.83 9.39
N THR A 36 -6.41 -16.83 9.76
CA THR A 36 -5.98 -17.31 11.08
C THR A 36 -6.31 -16.33 12.20
N ASN A 37 -6.58 -15.07 11.88
CA ASN A 37 -6.99 -14.07 12.85
C ASN A 37 -8.49 -14.18 13.16
N SER A 38 -8.83 -14.97 14.18
CA SER A 38 -10.22 -15.14 14.64
C SER A 38 -10.82 -13.93 15.37
N ARG A 39 -10.02 -12.90 15.68
CA ARG A 39 -10.51 -11.68 16.34
C ARG A 39 -11.16 -10.69 15.38
N LEU A 40 -10.86 -10.80 14.08
CA LEU A 40 -11.46 -9.97 13.03
C LEU A 40 -12.56 -10.75 12.32
N THR A 41 -13.81 -10.42 12.63
CA THR A 41 -14.99 -11.10 12.07
C THR A 41 -15.42 -10.50 10.73
N ALA A 42 -16.16 -11.27 9.93
CA ALA A 42 -16.70 -10.78 8.65
C ALA A 42 -17.66 -9.59 8.86
N GLU A 43 -18.47 -9.64 9.92
CA GLU A 43 -19.38 -8.58 10.30
C GLU A 43 -18.63 -7.28 10.60
N MET A 44 -17.52 -7.37 11.34
CA MET A 44 -16.66 -6.21 11.63
C MET A 44 -16.03 -5.63 10.36
N ILE A 45 -15.59 -6.49 9.44
CA ILE A 45 -14.99 -6.04 8.16
C ILE A 45 -16.02 -5.28 7.30
N MET A 46 -17.30 -5.68 7.34
CA MET A 46 -18.36 -5.01 6.57
C MET A 46 -18.72 -3.62 7.11
N ASP A 47 -18.51 -3.37 8.40
CA ASP A 47 -18.78 -2.11 9.07
C ASP A 47 -17.49 -1.28 9.19
N ILE A 48 -17.41 -0.18 8.46
CA ILE A 48 -16.23 0.70 8.46
C ILE A 48 -15.90 1.24 9.86
N GLN A 49 -16.88 1.52 10.70
CA GLN A 49 -16.65 2.05 12.04
C GLN A 49 -16.08 0.95 12.95
N ALA A 50 -16.65 -0.26 12.89
CA ALA A 50 -16.16 -1.40 13.64
C ALA A 50 -14.75 -1.81 13.19
N PHE A 51 -14.47 -1.79 11.88
CA PHE A 51 -13.16 -2.12 11.35
C PHE A 51 -12.10 -1.08 11.74
N SER A 52 -12.42 0.22 11.63
CA SER A 52 -11.51 1.28 12.07
C SER A 52 -11.21 1.19 13.56
N ALA A 53 -12.25 0.99 14.39
CA ALA A 53 -12.08 0.82 15.83
C ALA A 53 -11.21 -0.41 16.17
N TYR A 54 -11.34 -1.50 15.43
CA TYR A 54 -10.48 -2.68 15.60
C TYR A 54 -9.01 -2.36 15.28
N VAL A 55 -8.73 -1.73 14.14
CA VAL A 55 -7.35 -1.37 13.74
C VAL A 55 -6.73 -0.43 14.77
N GLU A 56 -7.46 0.60 15.18
CA GLU A 56 -6.99 1.56 16.21
C GLU A 56 -6.72 0.86 17.55
N ALA A 57 -7.61 -0.05 17.97
CA ALA A 57 -7.45 -0.80 19.22
C ALA A 57 -6.18 -1.68 19.19
N GLU A 58 -5.89 -2.34 18.06
CA GLU A 58 -4.68 -3.17 17.92
C GLU A 58 -3.40 -2.34 17.97
N ILE A 59 -3.37 -1.20 17.27
CA ILE A 59 -2.23 -0.29 17.29
C ILE A 59 -2.02 0.26 18.71
N SER A 60 -3.09 0.71 19.35
CA SER A 60 -3.04 1.25 20.71
C SER A 60 -2.64 0.21 21.74
N ALA A 61 -3.15 -1.03 21.66
CA ALA A 61 -2.82 -2.11 22.59
C ALA A 61 -1.34 -2.50 22.51
N ALA A 62 -0.73 -2.38 21.33
CA ALA A 62 0.70 -2.58 21.12
C ALA A 62 1.57 -1.39 21.57
N GLY A 63 0.97 -0.27 21.99
CA GLY A 63 1.68 0.98 22.23
C GLY A 63 2.42 1.49 20.99
N ALA A 64 1.87 1.19 19.81
CA ALA A 64 2.42 1.53 18.51
C ALA A 64 1.83 2.84 17.98
N VAL A 65 2.52 3.44 17.01
CA VAL A 65 2.00 4.60 16.26
C VAL A 65 1.41 4.21 14.92
N TYR A 66 1.85 3.07 14.36
CA TYR A 66 1.32 2.51 13.12
C TYR A 66 1.12 1.01 13.22
N GLY A 67 0.14 0.51 12.48
CA GLY A 67 0.04 -0.89 12.08
C GLY A 67 0.82 -1.10 10.78
N ILE A 68 1.42 -2.27 10.55
CA ILE A 68 2.15 -2.57 9.31
C ILE A 68 2.03 -4.03 8.87
N GLY A 69 2.01 -4.28 7.57
CA GLY A 69 2.25 -5.61 7.00
C GLY A 69 1.52 -5.89 5.70
N GLY A 70 1.48 -7.18 5.36
CA GLY A 70 0.54 -7.70 4.37
C GLY A 70 1.06 -7.94 2.95
N TYR A 71 2.35 -7.76 2.66
CA TYR A 71 2.87 -8.19 1.37
C TYR A 71 2.76 -9.71 1.22
N ASN A 72 2.21 -10.15 0.09
CA ASN A 72 1.97 -11.55 -0.20
C ASN A 72 1.08 -12.24 0.88
N GLU A 73 0.16 -11.48 1.47
CA GLU A 73 -0.81 -11.96 2.44
C GLU A 73 -2.14 -12.29 1.75
N HIS A 74 -2.69 -13.46 2.01
CA HIS A 74 -4.03 -13.82 1.54
C HIS A 74 -5.07 -13.37 2.56
N ARG A 75 -5.75 -12.26 2.29
CA ARG A 75 -6.58 -11.58 3.29
C ARG A 75 -8.06 -11.86 3.14
N THR A 76 -8.75 -12.00 4.27
CA THR A 76 -10.21 -12.16 4.29
C THR A 76 -10.95 -10.83 4.07
N LEU A 77 -10.32 -9.69 4.37
CA LEU A 77 -10.95 -8.36 4.35
C LEU A 77 -11.53 -7.94 3.00
N TYR A 78 -10.99 -8.43 1.88
CA TYR A 78 -11.46 -8.03 0.55
C TYR A 78 -12.84 -8.60 0.23
N SER A 79 -13.34 -9.56 1.02
CA SER A 79 -14.71 -10.10 0.90
C SER A 79 -15.79 -9.04 1.01
N ARG A 80 -15.47 -7.88 1.58
CA ARG A 80 -16.41 -6.77 1.72
C ARG A 80 -16.83 -6.08 0.43
N SER A 81 -16.03 -6.17 -0.64
CA SER A 81 -16.34 -5.47 -1.89
C SER A 81 -16.52 -6.40 -3.08
N ALA A 82 -17.58 -6.12 -3.84
CA ALA A 82 -17.90 -6.80 -5.09
C ALA A 82 -16.77 -6.66 -6.14
N VAL A 83 -15.98 -5.59 -6.09
CA VAL A 83 -14.86 -5.39 -7.03
C VAL A 83 -13.86 -6.55 -6.94
N PHE A 84 -13.77 -7.24 -5.80
CA PHE A 84 -12.83 -8.33 -5.59
C PHE A 84 -13.45 -9.73 -5.70
N ASN A 85 -14.77 -9.84 -5.87
CA ASN A 85 -15.49 -11.12 -5.84
C ASN A 85 -15.50 -11.87 -7.19
N GLY A 86 -14.75 -11.39 -8.19
CA GLY A 86 -14.76 -11.92 -9.54
C GLY A 86 -15.98 -11.46 -10.32
N SER A 87 -15.83 -11.20 -11.62
CA SER A 87 -16.91 -10.68 -12.48
C SER A 87 -17.94 -11.73 -12.90
N ALA A 88 -17.83 -12.97 -12.42
CA ALA A 88 -18.74 -14.08 -12.70
C ALA A 88 -18.83 -15.05 -11.49
N ASP A 89 -19.95 -15.75 -11.33
CA ASP A 89 -20.28 -16.64 -10.19
C ASP A 89 -19.28 -17.78 -9.91
N ALA A 90 -18.27 -17.99 -10.79
CA ALA A 90 -17.24 -19.01 -10.66
C ALA A 90 -15.79 -18.45 -10.73
N ALA A 91 -15.63 -17.13 -10.83
CA ALA A 91 -14.32 -16.52 -10.91
C ALA A 91 -13.65 -16.48 -9.52
N GLU A 92 -12.42 -16.99 -9.42
CA GLU A 92 -11.64 -16.92 -8.19
C GLU A 92 -11.54 -15.46 -7.69
N PRO A 93 -11.81 -15.20 -6.41
CA PRO A 93 -11.75 -13.85 -5.86
C PRO A 93 -10.31 -13.34 -5.76
N ARG A 94 -10.14 -12.02 -5.83
CA ARG A 94 -8.85 -11.36 -5.63
C ARG A 94 -8.64 -11.11 -4.14
N ARG A 95 -7.67 -11.80 -3.55
CA ARG A 95 -7.43 -11.81 -2.08
C ARG A 95 -5.97 -11.72 -1.69
N LEU A 96 -5.04 -12.02 -2.61
CA LEU A 96 -3.62 -11.95 -2.35
C LEU A 96 -3.16 -10.50 -2.49
N HIS A 97 -2.62 -9.93 -1.43
CA HIS A 97 -2.18 -8.55 -1.39
C HIS A 97 -0.77 -8.37 -1.96
N LEU A 98 -0.60 -7.33 -2.78
CA LEU A 98 0.61 -7.07 -3.57
C LEU A 98 1.45 -5.89 -3.04
N GLY A 99 0.96 -5.16 -2.04
CA GLY A 99 1.65 -4.08 -1.36
C GLY A 99 1.95 -4.37 0.11
N ILE A 100 2.45 -3.37 0.81
CA ILE A 100 2.47 -3.30 2.28
C ILE A 100 1.54 -2.18 2.69
N ASP A 101 0.72 -2.44 3.69
CA ASP A 101 -0.10 -1.39 4.30
C ASP A 101 0.57 -0.83 5.54
N ILE A 102 0.43 0.48 5.71
CA ILE A 102 0.81 1.21 6.92
C ILE A 102 -0.46 1.89 7.46
N TRP A 103 -0.98 1.38 8.56
CA TRP A 103 -2.22 1.83 9.19
C TRP A 103 -1.93 2.92 10.21
N GLY A 104 -2.70 4.00 10.21
CA GLY A 104 -2.46 5.14 11.07
C GLY A 104 -3.57 6.18 11.01
N ALA A 105 -3.37 7.35 11.59
CA ALA A 105 -4.38 8.40 11.55
C ALA A 105 -4.53 8.98 10.13
N ALA A 106 -5.75 9.34 9.74
CA ALA A 106 -5.98 10.17 8.57
C ALA A 106 -5.17 11.47 8.66
N GLY A 107 -4.70 11.97 7.52
CA GLY A 107 -3.80 13.12 7.48
C GLY A 107 -2.34 12.81 7.82
N THR A 108 -1.96 11.55 8.10
CA THR A 108 -0.54 11.16 8.24
C THR A 108 0.21 11.48 6.94
N PRO A 109 1.32 12.25 6.97
CA PRO A 109 2.08 12.58 5.77
C PRO A 109 2.72 11.36 5.11
N VAL A 110 2.72 11.35 3.78
CA VAL A 110 3.36 10.34 2.93
C VAL A 110 4.42 11.02 2.08
N SER A 111 5.65 10.54 2.18
CA SER A 111 6.80 11.08 1.43
C SER A 111 7.34 10.08 0.41
N ALA A 112 7.94 10.59 -0.67
CA ALA A 112 8.58 9.74 -1.67
C ALA A 112 9.92 9.19 -1.12
N PRO A 113 10.13 7.86 -1.05
CA PRO A 113 11.35 7.28 -0.52
C PRO A 113 12.56 7.48 -1.46
N MET A 114 12.30 7.81 -2.73
CA MET A 114 13.29 8.00 -3.77
C MET A 114 12.78 9.08 -4.73
N LYS A 115 13.70 9.88 -5.30
CA LYS A 115 13.35 10.85 -6.35
C LYS A 115 12.63 10.15 -7.51
N GLY A 116 11.72 10.86 -8.15
CA GLY A 116 10.95 10.29 -9.25
C GLY A 116 10.18 11.36 -10.01
N THR A 117 9.25 10.90 -10.82
CA THR A 117 8.28 11.76 -11.48
C THR A 117 6.89 11.16 -11.32
N VAL A 118 5.86 12.00 -11.29
CA VAL A 118 4.48 11.52 -11.28
C VAL A 118 4.20 10.81 -12.61
N HIS A 119 4.04 9.49 -12.59
CA HIS A 119 3.65 8.72 -13.77
C HIS A 119 2.17 8.98 -14.10
N SER A 120 1.31 8.80 -13.09
CA SER A 120 -0.14 8.98 -13.21
C SER A 120 -0.78 9.06 -11.83
N PHE A 121 -2.03 9.50 -11.78
CA PHE A 121 -2.84 9.55 -10.57
C PHE A 121 -4.32 9.46 -10.94
N ALA A 122 -5.15 8.98 -10.03
CA ALA A 122 -6.60 8.90 -10.23
C ALA A 122 -7.34 8.91 -8.89
N PHE A 123 -8.66 9.13 -8.96
CA PHE A 123 -9.57 8.88 -7.86
C PHE A 123 -10.41 7.63 -8.18
N ASN A 124 -10.00 6.49 -7.61
CA ASN A 124 -10.65 5.19 -7.79
C ASN A 124 -11.80 5.05 -6.78
N ASP A 125 -12.88 5.80 -7.02
CA ASP A 125 -14.02 6.00 -6.09
C ASP A 125 -15.03 4.84 -6.05
N GLN A 126 -14.53 3.61 -6.09
CA GLN A 126 -15.37 2.43 -5.87
C GLN A 126 -15.23 1.97 -4.42
N TYR A 127 -16.32 1.47 -3.83
CA TYR A 127 -16.30 0.93 -2.48
C TYR A 127 -15.28 -0.22 -2.40
N GLY A 128 -14.33 -0.13 -1.47
CA GLY A 128 -13.23 -1.09 -1.29
C GLY A 128 -12.05 -0.90 -2.26
N ASP A 129 -12.10 -0.01 -3.23
CA ASP A 129 -10.97 0.32 -4.11
C ASP A 129 -10.01 1.30 -3.41
N TYR A 130 -9.02 1.85 -4.13
CA TYR A 130 -7.97 2.66 -3.53
C TYR A 130 -8.39 4.06 -3.07
N GLY A 131 -9.49 4.62 -3.58
CA GLY A 131 -9.73 6.06 -3.43
C GLY A 131 -8.66 6.87 -4.19
N ALA A 132 -8.11 7.92 -3.60
CA ALA A 132 -7.07 8.70 -4.26
C ALA A 132 -5.75 7.90 -4.35
N THR A 133 -5.21 7.82 -5.57
CA THR A 133 -4.01 7.04 -5.89
C THR A 133 -3.00 7.90 -6.63
N ILE A 134 -1.75 7.84 -6.20
CA ILE A 134 -0.60 8.45 -6.89
C ILE A 134 0.37 7.34 -7.29
N ILE A 135 0.91 7.41 -8.50
CA ILE A 135 1.95 6.50 -8.98
C ILE A 135 3.15 7.34 -9.41
N LEU A 136 4.32 7.03 -8.83
CA LEU A 136 5.60 7.63 -9.22
C LEU A 136 6.39 6.65 -10.08
N GLU A 137 7.03 7.15 -11.13
CA GLU A 137 8.10 6.46 -11.85
C GLU A 137 9.46 6.83 -11.26
N HIS A 138 10.32 5.84 -11.13
CA HIS A 138 11.69 5.97 -10.63
C HIS A 138 12.68 5.39 -11.63
N THR A 139 13.87 6.01 -11.67
CA THR A 139 15.01 5.50 -12.43
C THR A 139 16.21 5.33 -11.50
N TRP A 140 16.78 4.13 -11.50
CA TRP A 140 18.02 3.80 -10.77
C TRP A 140 18.94 3.02 -11.70
N GLU A 141 20.07 3.61 -12.10
CA GLU A 141 20.92 3.07 -13.17
C GLU A 141 20.05 2.82 -14.43
N ASP A 142 20.06 1.60 -14.98
CA ASP A 142 19.24 1.21 -16.13
C ASP A 142 17.85 0.65 -15.74
N LEU A 143 17.51 0.65 -14.44
CA LEU A 143 16.24 0.13 -13.93
C LEU A 143 15.17 1.23 -13.91
N HIS A 144 14.05 0.95 -14.59
CA HIS A 144 12.79 1.68 -14.45
C HIS A 144 11.81 0.85 -13.63
N PHE A 145 11.14 1.49 -12.67
CA PHE A 145 10.10 0.89 -11.86
C PHE A 145 9.21 1.97 -11.27
N HIS A 146 8.12 1.56 -10.63
CA HIS A 146 7.12 2.45 -10.11
C HIS A 146 6.83 2.17 -8.63
N SER A 147 6.40 3.20 -7.93
CA SER A 147 5.76 3.06 -6.62
C SER A 147 4.33 3.58 -6.68
N LEU A 148 3.39 2.79 -6.15
CA LEU A 148 1.97 3.11 -6.03
C LEU A 148 1.65 3.42 -4.58
N TYR A 149 0.93 4.53 -4.38
CA TYR A 149 0.45 5.03 -3.09
C TYR A 149 -1.08 5.11 -3.18
N GLY A 150 -1.78 4.18 -2.53
CA GLY A 150 -3.24 4.14 -2.45
C GLY A 150 -3.77 4.67 -1.11
N HIS A 151 -5.09 4.83 -1.02
CA HIS A 151 -5.81 5.28 0.18
C HIS A 151 -5.42 6.68 0.66
N LEU A 152 -5.05 7.55 -0.28
CA LEU A 152 -4.61 8.92 -0.01
C LEU A 152 -5.80 9.89 0.14
N SER A 153 -5.51 11.10 0.61
CA SER A 153 -6.50 12.17 0.65
C SER A 153 -6.74 12.76 -0.74
N LEU A 154 -8.01 12.98 -1.10
CA LEU A 154 -8.39 13.47 -2.42
C LEU A 154 -7.81 14.85 -2.73
N ARG A 155 -7.61 15.68 -1.69
CA ARG A 155 -7.01 17.02 -1.83
C ARG A 155 -5.60 16.98 -2.40
N ASP A 156 -4.85 15.90 -2.16
CA ASP A 156 -3.46 15.79 -2.58
C ASP A 156 -3.31 15.48 -4.07
N LEU A 157 -4.41 15.14 -4.76
CA LEU A 157 -4.41 15.06 -6.23
C LEU A 157 -4.41 16.46 -6.89
N HIS A 158 -4.78 17.50 -6.15
CA HIS A 158 -4.89 18.84 -6.70
C HIS A 158 -3.51 19.41 -7.06
N GLY A 159 -3.35 19.85 -8.31
CA GLY A 159 -2.09 20.40 -8.82
C GLY A 159 -1.04 19.34 -9.19
N LEU A 160 -1.40 18.06 -9.20
CA LEU A 160 -0.59 17.02 -9.85
C LEU A 160 -0.78 17.06 -11.38
N TYR A 161 0.27 16.66 -12.08
CA TYR A 161 0.26 16.42 -13.52
C TYR A 161 1.31 15.35 -13.84
N ALA A 162 1.05 14.54 -14.87
CA ALA A 162 2.01 13.54 -15.32
C ALA A 162 3.33 14.22 -15.73
N GLY A 163 4.46 13.65 -15.31
CA GLY A 163 5.80 14.20 -15.48
C GLY A 163 6.21 15.24 -14.42
N LYS A 164 5.36 15.56 -13.43
CA LYS A 164 5.77 16.44 -12.32
C LYS A 164 6.95 15.81 -11.57
N PRO A 165 8.11 16.50 -11.44
CA PRO A 165 9.24 15.98 -10.70
C PRO A 165 8.94 15.93 -9.20
N VAL A 166 9.47 14.91 -8.52
CA VAL A 166 9.34 14.69 -7.07
C VAL A 166 10.73 14.40 -6.50
N SER A 167 11.10 15.12 -5.45
CA SER A 167 12.36 14.90 -4.73
C SER A 167 12.25 13.74 -3.74
N ALA A 168 13.36 13.06 -3.45
CA ALA A 168 13.38 12.13 -2.33
C ALA A 168 13.06 12.88 -1.02
N GLY A 169 12.19 12.31 -0.19
CA GLY A 169 11.74 12.91 1.08
C GLY A 169 10.68 14.02 0.91
N GLU A 170 10.27 14.34 -0.32
CA GLU A 170 9.17 15.27 -0.56
C GLU A 170 7.85 14.63 -0.09
N VAL A 171 7.08 15.37 0.71
CA VAL A 171 5.72 14.99 1.07
C VAL A 171 4.85 15.12 -0.18
N ILE A 172 4.33 14.00 -0.67
CA ILE A 172 3.53 13.92 -1.89
C ILE A 172 2.03 13.81 -1.61
N ALA A 173 1.65 13.34 -0.42
CA ALA A 173 0.26 13.12 -0.04
C ALA A 173 0.11 12.91 1.47
N HIS A 174 -1.11 12.61 1.89
CA HIS A 174 -1.48 12.21 3.24
C HIS A 174 -2.46 11.04 3.18
N PHE A 175 -2.57 10.29 4.29
CA PHE A 175 -3.60 9.26 4.43
C PHE A 175 -4.99 9.91 4.29
N GLY A 176 -5.86 9.30 3.50
CA GLY A 176 -7.22 9.77 3.28
C GLY A 176 -8.18 9.36 4.39
N GLU A 177 -9.24 10.16 4.55
CA GLU A 177 -10.39 9.78 5.38
C GLU A 177 -11.14 8.61 4.76
N SER A 178 -11.88 7.84 5.58
CA SER A 178 -12.58 6.65 5.09
C SER A 178 -13.57 6.95 3.95
N ASN A 179 -14.18 8.14 3.92
CA ASN A 179 -15.13 8.51 2.87
C ASN A 179 -14.50 8.80 1.49
N GLU A 180 -13.16 8.94 1.41
CA GLU A 180 -12.42 9.25 0.19
C GLU A 180 -11.34 8.21 -0.15
N ASN A 181 -11.02 7.32 0.78
CA ASN A 181 -9.98 6.31 0.61
C ASN A 181 -10.52 4.94 0.14
N GLY A 182 -11.78 4.86 -0.30
CA GLY A 182 -12.44 3.60 -0.64
C GLY A 182 -13.15 2.91 0.53
N TYR A 183 -13.51 3.65 1.59
CA TYR A 183 -14.20 3.13 2.78
C TYR A 183 -13.36 2.14 3.58
N TRP A 184 -12.07 2.39 3.68
CA TRP A 184 -11.12 1.66 4.52
C TRP A 184 -10.77 2.44 5.80
N PRO A 185 -10.39 1.77 6.90
CA PRO A 185 -9.68 2.44 7.98
C PRO A 185 -8.48 3.22 7.40
N PRO A 186 -8.18 4.44 7.86
CA PRO A 186 -7.11 5.24 7.27
C PRO A 186 -5.76 4.49 7.28
N HIS A 187 -5.15 4.39 6.11
CA HIS A 187 -3.86 3.74 5.90
C HIS A 187 -3.25 4.18 4.57
N LEU A 188 -1.99 3.79 4.35
CA LEU A 188 -1.35 3.83 3.04
C LEU A 188 -1.21 2.40 2.52
N HIS A 189 -1.63 2.17 1.28
CA HIS A 189 -1.16 1.01 0.48
C HIS A 189 0.10 1.43 -0.28
N PHE A 190 1.23 0.79 -0.01
CA PHE A 190 2.50 1.04 -0.68
C PHE A 190 2.95 -0.19 -1.47
N GLN A 191 3.10 -0.04 -2.78
CA GLN A 191 3.44 -1.14 -3.68
C GLN A 191 4.51 -0.73 -4.68
N LEU A 192 5.41 -1.65 -5.02
CA LEU A 192 6.35 -1.50 -6.13
C LEU A 192 5.84 -2.25 -7.35
N ILE A 193 6.10 -1.72 -8.54
CA ILE A 193 5.67 -2.30 -9.83
C ILE A 193 6.80 -2.14 -10.83
N ARG A 194 7.29 -3.23 -11.43
CA ARG A 194 8.36 -3.16 -12.44
C ARG A 194 7.84 -2.61 -13.77
N ASP A 195 6.73 -3.18 -14.25
CA ASP A 195 6.10 -2.82 -15.52
C ASP A 195 4.63 -2.43 -15.27
N MET A 196 4.26 -1.20 -15.63
CA MET A 196 2.89 -0.70 -15.53
C MET A 196 1.95 -1.29 -16.59
N GLN A 197 2.47 -1.98 -17.61
CA GLN A 197 1.68 -2.60 -18.67
C GLN A 197 0.74 -1.59 -19.35
N GLU A 198 1.24 -0.37 -19.57
CA GLU A 198 0.51 0.78 -20.12
C GLU A 198 -0.67 1.28 -19.26
N LEU A 199 -0.91 0.71 -18.08
CA LEU A 199 -1.95 1.16 -17.15
C LEU A 199 -1.61 2.52 -16.56
N LYS A 200 -2.63 3.34 -16.30
CA LYS A 200 -2.50 4.68 -15.73
C LYS A 200 -3.58 4.91 -14.68
N GLY A 201 -3.20 5.57 -13.59
CA GLY A 201 -4.09 5.93 -12.48
C GLY A 201 -4.42 4.78 -11.53
N ASP A 202 -4.20 3.54 -11.96
CA ASP A 202 -4.47 2.34 -11.19
C ASP A 202 -3.55 1.19 -11.63
N TYR A 203 -3.29 0.26 -10.71
CA TYR A 203 -2.66 -1.03 -10.95
C TYR A 203 -3.14 -2.02 -9.88
N PRO A 204 -3.39 -3.31 -10.19
CA PRO A 204 -3.90 -4.27 -9.21
C PRO A 204 -3.08 -4.29 -7.90
N GLY A 205 -3.75 -3.94 -6.80
CA GLY A 205 -3.24 -4.09 -5.42
C GLY A 205 -3.47 -5.46 -4.81
N VAL A 206 -4.39 -6.19 -5.43
CA VAL A 206 -4.72 -7.57 -5.09
C VAL A 206 -4.88 -8.40 -6.34
N CYS A 207 -4.47 -9.67 -6.25
CA CYS A 207 -4.68 -10.64 -7.31
C CYS A 207 -5.33 -11.92 -6.78
N ARG A 208 -5.70 -12.79 -7.72
CA ARG A 208 -6.08 -14.17 -7.42
C ARG A 208 -4.88 -14.94 -6.88
N TYR A 209 -5.12 -15.91 -6.03
CA TYR A 209 -4.04 -16.75 -5.53
C TYR A 209 -3.41 -17.57 -6.67
N SER A 210 -4.20 -18.00 -7.66
CA SER A 210 -3.68 -18.66 -8.88
C SER A 210 -2.72 -17.78 -9.71
N GLU A 211 -2.85 -16.45 -9.64
CA GLU A 211 -2.03 -15.49 -10.38
C GLU A 211 -0.83 -14.98 -9.56
N ARG A 212 -0.70 -15.43 -8.30
CA ARG A 212 0.32 -15.01 -7.33
C ARG A 212 1.71 -14.90 -7.93
N LYS A 213 2.18 -15.96 -8.62
CA LYS A 213 3.56 -16.00 -9.13
C LYS A 213 3.84 -14.85 -10.08
N GLN A 214 2.95 -14.63 -11.06
CA GLN A 214 3.10 -13.58 -12.05
C GLN A 214 3.07 -12.18 -11.42
N TYR A 215 2.11 -11.94 -10.51
CA TYR A 215 2.01 -10.64 -9.88
C TYR A 215 3.15 -10.34 -8.92
N LEU A 216 3.66 -11.30 -8.14
CA LEU A 216 4.81 -11.08 -7.26
C LEU A 216 6.15 -10.95 -8.02
N GLU A 217 6.24 -11.50 -9.24
CA GLU A 217 7.37 -11.23 -10.13
C GLU A 217 7.38 -9.75 -10.58
N ASN A 218 6.20 -9.19 -10.88
CA ASN A 218 6.06 -7.78 -11.30
C ASN A 218 6.00 -6.80 -10.11
N CYS A 219 5.49 -7.23 -8.96
CA CYS A 219 5.30 -6.42 -7.76
C CYS A 219 6.22 -6.92 -6.64
N PRO A 220 7.50 -6.52 -6.62
CA PRO A 220 8.45 -6.99 -5.63
C PRO A 220 8.12 -6.45 -4.22
N ASP A 221 8.55 -7.18 -3.20
CA ASP A 221 8.37 -6.79 -1.79
C ASP A 221 8.96 -5.40 -1.50
N PRO A 222 8.15 -4.40 -1.10
CA PRO A 222 8.64 -3.06 -0.79
C PRO A 222 9.38 -2.96 0.55
N ALA A 223 9.41 -4.02 1.38
CA ALA A 223 9.98 -3.98 2.72
C ALA A 223 11.42 -3.42 2.76
N PHE A 224 12.25 -3.71 1.75
CA PHE A 224 13.63 -3.22 1.74
C PHE A 224 13.75 -1.68 1.67
N MET A 225 12.75 -0.98 1.10
CA MET A 225 12.71 0.49 1.10
C MET A 225 12.22 1.01 2.46
N LEU A 226 11.24 0.34 3.05
CA LEU A 226 10.62 0.74 4.32
C LEU A 226 11.55 0.48 5.52
N SER A 227 12.27 -0.66 5.53
CA SER A 227 13.03 -1.15 6.68
C SER A 227 14.23 -0.29 7.05
N ALA A 228 14.70 0.54 6.12
CA ALA A 228 15.73 1.54 6.38
C ALA A 228 15.36 2.46 7.55
N HIS A 229 14.07 2.80 7.69
CA HIS A 229 13.55 3.72 8.70
C HIS A 229 12.63 3.06 9.72
N LEU A 230 11.80 2.12 9.25
CA LEU A 230 10.80 1.45 10.09
C LEU A 230 11.38 0.27 10.89
N GLY A 231 12.57 -0.23 10.55
CA GLY A 231 13.20 -1.39 11.20
C GLY A 231 12.80 -2.73 10.58
N ASN A 232 12.81 -3.80 11.35
CA ASN A 232 12.24 -5.09 10.94
C ASN A 232 10.95 -5.32 11.75
N TRP A 233 9.91 -5.84 11.09
CA TRP A 233 8.60 -6.15 11.67
C TRP A 233 8.11 -7.54 11.24
#